data_AF-A0A838UH94-F1
#
_entry.id   AF-A0A838UH94-F1
#
_cell.length_a   1.000
_cell.length_b   1.000
_cell.length_c   1.000
_cell.angle_alpha   90.00
_cell.angle_beta   90.00
_cell.angle_gamma   90.00
#
_symmetry.space_group_name_H-M   'P 1'
#
loop_
_entity.id
_entity.type
_entity.pdbx_description
1 polymer ?
#
loop_
_entity_poly.entity_id
_entity_poly.type
_entity_poly.pdbx_seq_one_letter_code
_entity_poly.pdbx_strand_id
1 'polypeptide(L)'
;MIFTAHADGRLLIEARSVRCALGRAGVVSAAAKVEGDGASPAGVWPLRRVLYRPDRGPRPETRLPIAPLFPNDGWCDAPGDRAYNRKVTVPYGARAERLWREDGLYDLLVVLAHNDAPVIPGAGSAIFLHIARPDYSPTDGCVALARADLETLMALSEPGDALAIVSFGLGS
;
A
#
# COMPACT_ATOMS: atom_id res chain seq x y z
N MET A 1 -14.98 1.62 -8.54
CA MET A 1 -15.30 0.80 -7.35
C MET A 1 -14.49 1.29 -6.16
N ILE A 2 -15.01 1.11 -4.95
CA ILE A 2 -14.26 1.30 -3.71
C ILE A 2 -14.19 -0.05 -2.99
N PHE A 3 -13.00 -0.60 -2.82
CA PHE A 3 -12.74 -1.73 -1.94
C PHE A 3 -12.65 -1.24 -0.49
N THR A 4 -13.03 -2.05 0.49
CA THR A 4 -13.05 -1.58 1.90
C THR A 4 -12.24 -2.49 2.80
N ALA A 5 -11.15 -1.98 3.36
CA ALA A 5 -10.37 -2.60 4.44
C ALA A 5 -10.87 -2.08 5.80
N HIS A 6 -11.29 -3.00 6.66
CA HIS A 6 -11.76 -2.74 8.01
C HIS A 6 -10.64 -2.95 9.04
N ALA A 7 -10.64 -2.15 10.10
CA ALA A 7 -9.64 -2.21 11.17
C ALA A 7 -9.53 -3.57 11.90
N ASP A 8 -10.50 -4.48 11.74
CA ASP A 8 -10.46 -5.85 12.28
C ASP A 8 -9.71 -6.85 11.38
N GLY A 9 -9.08 -6.37 10.30
CA GLY A 9 -8.31 -7.23 9.39
C GLY A 9 -9.16 -7.94 8.35
N ARG A 10 -10.34 -7.40 8.01
CA ARG A 10 -11.15 -7.85 6.87
C ARG A 10 -11.11 -6.86 5.73
N LEU A 11 -10.99 -7.34 4.50
CA LEU A 11 -11.12 -6.53 3.29
C LEU A 11 -12.26 -7.08 2.43
N LEU A 12 -13.13 -6.20 1.94
CA LEU A 12 -14.26 -6.52 1.07
C LEU A 12 -13.87 -6.34 -0.41
N ILE A 13 -13.96 -7.43 -1.18
CA ILE A 13 -13.76 -7.48 -2.62
C ILE A 13 -15.08 -7.96 -3.23
N GLU A 14 -15.86 -7.04 -3.80
CA GLU A 14 -17.25 -7.29 -4.21
C GLU A 14 -18.08 -7.92 -3.08
N ALA A 15 -18.59 -9.14 -3.26
CA ALA A 15 -19.36 -9.89 -2.26
C ALA A 15 -18.49 -10.77 -1.33
N ARG A 16 -17.16 -10.79 -1.51
CA ARG A 16 -16.23 -11.61 -0.73
C ARG A 16 -15.60 -10.81 0.40
N SER A 17 -15.51 -11.42 1.57
CA SER A 17 -14.69 -10.93 2.67
C SER A 17 -13.42 -11.77 2.77
N VAL A 18 -12.27 -11.13 2.66
CA VAL A 18 -10.94 -11.75 2.76
C VAL A 18 -10.17 -11.17 3.95
N ARG A 19 -9.11 -11.86 4.40
CA ARG A 19 -8.26 -11.36 5.47
C ARG A 19 -7.27 -10.33 4.92
N CYS A 20 -7.01 -9.27 5.66
CA CYS A 20 -5.91 -8.34 5.42
C CYS A 20 -5.09 -8.07 6.68
N ALA A 21 -3.82 -7.77 6.51
CA ALA A 21 -2.98 -7.19 7.55
C ALA A 21 -2.99 -5.66 7.42
N LEU A 22 -2.89 -4.98 8.56
CA LEU A 22 -2.86 -3.53 8.70
C LEU A 22 -1.64 -3.11 9.53
N GLY A 23 -1.44 -1.81 9.69
CA GLY A 23 -0.37 -1.26 10.52
C GLY A 23 -0.38 -1.83 11.94
N ARG A 24 0.82 -2.10 12.49
CA ARG A 24 1.03 -2.58 13.87
C ARG A 24 0.41 -1.69 14.95
N ALA A 25 0.20 -0.41 14.65
CA ALA A 25 -0.47 0.56 15.53
C ALA A 25 -1.97 0.74 15.21
N GLY A 26 -2.56 -0.15 14.39
CA GLY A 26 -3.96 -0.12 14.01
C GLY A 26 -4.26 0.90 12.91
N VAL A 27 -5.48 1.44 12.93
CA VAL A 27 -5.99 2.41 11.96
C VAL A 27 -6.19 3.75 12.65
N VAL A 28 -5.61 4.83 12.10
CA VAL A 28 -5.74 6.21 12.61
C VAL A 28 -6.37 7.11 11.55
N SER A 29 -6.96 8.23 11.94
CA SER A 29 -7.43 9.20 10.93
C SER A 29 -6.26 9.70 10.07
N ALA A 30 -6.51 10.01 8.79
CA ALA A 30 -5.48 10.61 7.94
C ALA A 30 -4.87 11.89 8.52
N ALA A 31 -5.63 12.66 9.30
CA ALA A 31 -5.15 13.85 9.99
C ALA A 31 -4.22 13.55 11.18
N ALA A 32 -4.37 12.38 11.82
CA ALA A 32 -3.51 11.94 12.92
C ALA A 32 -2.30 11.11 12.44
N LYS A 33 -2.29 10.67 11.18
CA LYS A 33 -1.21 9.89 10.58
C LYS A 33 0.08 10.71 10.56
N VAL A 34 1.16 10.12 11.05
CA VAL A 34 2.52 10.68 10.96
C VAL A 34 3.53 9.66 10.45
N GLU A 35 4.68 10.13 9.98
CA GLU A 35 5.75 9.28 9.47
C GLU A 35 6.26 8.32 10.55
N GLY A 36 6.36 7.02 10.23
CA GLY A 36 6.87 5.99 11.13
C GLY A 36 5.95 5.53 12.28
N ASP A 37 4.74 6.07 12.42
CA ASP A 37 3.81 5.69 13.51
C ASP A 37 3.36 4.21 13.49
N GLY A 38 3.53 3.52 12.36
CA GLY A 38 3.11 2.14 12.19
C GLY A 38 1.60 1.95 12.02
N ALA A 39 0.83 3.01 11.81
CA ALA A 39 -0.62 2.96 11.64
C ALA A 39 -1.03 3.06 10.17
N SER A 40 -2.13 2.38 9.82
CA SER A 40 -2.76 2.55 8.50
C SER A 40 -3.66 3.80 8.50
N PRO A 41 -3.56 4.69 7.50
CA PRO A 41 -4.37 5.91 7.46
C PRO A 41 -5.79 5.60 7.01
N ALA A 42 -6.78 5.87 7.86
CA ALA A 42 -8.19 5.83 7.48
C ALA A 42 -8.48 6.92 6.43
N GLY A 43 -9.21 6.55 5.39
CA GLY A 43 -9.51 7.40 4.25
C GLY A 43 -9.84 6.59 3.01
N VAL A 44 -10.06 7.27 1.88
CA VAL A 44 -10.31 6.64 0.57
C VAL A 44 -9.13 6.95 -0.33
N TRP A 45 -8.34 5.94 -0.64
CA TRP A 45 -7.06 6.09 -1.34
C TRP A 45 -7.14 5.51 -2.75
N PRO A 46 -7.14 6.35 -3.80
CA PRO A 46 -7.05 5.89 -5.17
C PRO A 46 -5.92 4.87 -5.40
N LEU A 47 -6.22 3.83 -6.19
CA LEU A 47 -5.24 2.86 -6.66
C LEU A 47 -4.46 3.48 -7.83
N ARG A 48 -3.23 3.94 -7.58
CA ARG A 48 -2.47 4.72 -8.57
C ARG A 48 -1.83 3.86 -9.65
N ARG A 49 -1.17 2.78 -9.24
CA ARG A 49 -0.33 1.96 -10.12
C ARG A 49 0.04 0.64 -9.47
N VAL A 50 0.11 -0.41 -10.28
CA VAL A 50 0.72 -1.68 -9.90
C VAL A 50 2.22 -1.67 -10.20
N LEU A 51 3.02 -2.09 -9.23
CA LEU A 51 4.43 -2.41 -9.39
C LEU A 51 4.61 -3.91 -9.16
N TYR A 52 5.36 -4.59 -10.03
CA TYR A 52 5.53 -6.05 -9.95
C TYR A 52 6.98 -6.48 -10.24
N ARG A 53 7.39 -7.61 -9.68
CA ARG A 53 8.69 -8.25 -9.88
C ARG A 53 8.64 -9.21 -11.08
N PRO A 54 9.22 -8.86 -12.25
CA PRO A 54 9.16 -9.73 -13.43
C PRO A 54 9.97 -11.03 -13.27
N ASP A 55 10.89 -11.10 -12.31
CA ASP A 55 11.67 -12.30 -11.96
C ASP A 55 10.95 -13.23 -10.97
N ARG A 56 9.81 -12.80 -10.41
CA ARG A 56 9.06 -13.55 -9.38
C ARG A 56 7.68 -14.02 -9.85
N GLY A 57 7.31 -13.73 -11.09
CA GLY A 57 6.05 -14.16 -11.68
C GLY A 57 5.71 -13.44 -12.98
N PRO A 58 4.61 -13.85 -13.63
CA PRO A 58 4.13 -13.17 -14.83
C PRO A 58 3.64 -11.75 -14.50
N ARG A 59 3.49 -10.93 -15.54
CA ARG A 59 2.80 -9.65 -15.43
C ARG A 59 1.36 -9.92 -14.97
N PRO A 60 0.88 -9.28 -13.89
CA PRO A 60 -0.47 -9.49 -13.37
C PRO A 60 -1.53 -8.91 -14.30
N GLU A 61 -2.71 -9.53 -14.28
CA GLU A 61 -3.90 -9.05 -14.97
C GLU A 61 -4.49 -7.84 -14.22
N THR A 62 -4.56 -6.69 -14.89
CA THR A 62 -5.16 -5.47 -14.35
C THR A 62 -5.38 -4.44 -15.44
N ARG A 63 -6.35 -3.52 -15.24
CA ARG A 63 -6.55 -2.34 -16.09
C ARG A 63 -5.87 -1.09 -15.53
N LEU A 64 -5.31 -1.17 -14.31
CA LEU A 64 -4.52 -0.09 -13.72
C LEU A 64 -3.22 0.15 -14.51
N PRO A 65 -2.65 1.36 -14.44
CA PRO A 65 -1.28 1.58 -14.87
C PRO A 65 -0.36 0.60 -14.15
N ILE A 66 0.59 0.02 -14.88
CA ILE A 66 1.45 -1.02 -14.34
C ILE A 66 2.87 -0.90 -14.89
N ALA A 67 3.86 -1.09 -14.03
CA ALA A 67 5.27 -1.05 -14.39
C ALA A 67 6.06 -2.15 -13.65
N PRO A 68 7.13 -2.70 -14.27
CA PRO A 68 8.04 -3.59 -13.56
C PRO A 68 8.83 -2.80 -12.50
N LEU A 69 9.20 -3.48 -11.42
CA LEU A 69 10.23 -3.05 -10.48
C LEU A 69 11.62 -3.38 -11.03
N PHE A 70 12.61 -2.60 -10.59
CA PHE A 70 14.04 -2.84 -10.83
C PHE A 70 14.83 -2.92 -9.51
N PRO A 71 16.00 -3.57 -9.47
CA PRO A 71 16.80 -3.73 -8.25
C PRO A 71 17.17 -2.45 -7.52
N ASN A 72 17.21 -1.33 -8.25
CA ASN A 72 17.52 -0.01 -7.73
C ASN A 72 16.28 0.85 -7.49
N ASP A 73 15.06 0.30 -7.56
CA ASP A 73 13.86 1.06 -7.21
C ASP A 73 13.73 1.24 -5.69
N GLY A 74 13.47 2.47 -5.27
CA GLY A 74 13.15 2.82 -3.90
C GLY A 74 12.00 3.83 -3.79
N TRP A 75 11.57 4.07 -2.57
CA TRP A 75 10.57 5.09 -2.23
C TRP A 75 11.08 5.96 -1.09
N CYS A 76 11.21 7.26 -1.31
CA CYS A 76 11.76 8.14 -0.29
C CYS A 76 10.74 8.37 0.82
N ASP A 77 11.15 8.06 2.05
CA ASP A 77 10.36 8.16 3.27
C ASP A 77 10.94 9.19 4.26
N ALA A 78 11.92 9.98 3.82
CA ALA A 78 12.52 11.07 4.60
C ALA A 78 11.69 12.37 4.51
N PRO A 79 11.04 12.85 5.60
CA PRO A 79 10.16 14.03 5.54
C PRO A 79 10.84 15.32 5.07
N GLY A 80 12.15 15.47 5.32
CA GLY A 80 12.93 16.64 4.93
C GLY A 80 13.45 16.63 3.49
N ASP A 81 13.24 15.56 2.73
CA ASP A 81 13.73 15.45 1.35
C ASP A 81 12.71 15.97 0.34
N ARG A 82 13.19 16.59 -0.75
CA ARG A 82 12.33 17.08 -1.85
C ARG A 82 11.55 15.97 -2.57
N ALA A 83 12.04 14.73 -2.46
CA ALA A 83 11.44 13.54 -3.02
C ALA A 83 10.60 12.77 -2.00
N TYR A 84 10.30 13.34 -0.82
CA TYR A 84 9.45 12.69 0.19
C TYR A 84 8.16 12.13 -0.44
N ASN A 85 7.82 10.91 -0.05
CA ASN A 85 6.72 10.11 -0.57
C ASN A 85 6.69 9.97 -2.11
N ARG A 86 7.87 9.81 -2.73
CA ARG A 86 8.00 9.56 -4.18
C ARG A 86 9.00 8.45 -4.47
N LYS A 87 8.84 7.84 -5.65
CA LYS A 87 9.79 6.87 -6.20
C LYS A 87 11.15 7.55 -6.44
N VAL A 88 12.23 6.86 -6.04
CA VAL A 88 13.62 7.26 -6.23
C VAL A 88 14.46 6.07 -6.69
N THR A 89 15.72 6.32 -7.06
CA THR A 89 16.70 5.27 -7.38
C THR A 89 17.69 5.11 -6.23
N VAL A 90 17.89 3.87 -5.74
CA VAL A 90 18.82 3.55 -4.65
C VAL A 90 20.19 3.08 -5.20
N PRO A 91 21.31 3.41 -4.53
CA PRO A 91 21.40 4.21 -3.30
C PRO A 91 20.99 5.67 -3.53
N TYR A 92 20.21 6.21 -2.60
CA TYR A 92 19.66 7.58 -2.64
C TYR A 92 20.26 8.40 -1.50
N GLY A 93 20.38 9.72 -1.68
CA GLY A 93 21.05 10.61 -0.71
C GLY A 93 20.31 10.80 0.61
N ALA A 94 19.02 10.45 0.67
CA ALA A 94 18.20 10.44 1.88
C ALA A 94 17.63 9.04 2.14
N ARG A 95 16.94 8.87 3.28
CA ARG A 95 16.26 7.62 3.60
C ARG A 95 15.25 7.26 2.50
N ALA A 96 15.33 6.02 2.04
CA ALA A 96 14.43 5.47 1.06
C ALA A 96 14.22 3.98 1.33
N GLU A 97 12.97 3.55 1.36
CA GLU A 97 12.59 2.15 1.39
C GLU A 97 12.98 1.48 0.06
N ARG A 98 13.62 0.31 0.13
CA ARG A 98 13.93 -0.49 -1.06
C ARG A 98 12.67 -1.22 -1.53
N LEU A 99 12.32 -1.07 -2.80
CA LEU A 99 11.17 -1.76 -3.38
C LEU A 99 11.53 -3.17 -3.87
N TRP A 100 12.79 -3.40 -4.23
CA TRP A 100 13.31 -4.72 -4.56
C TRP A 100 13.70 -5.49 -3.28
N ARG A 101 12.78 -6.32 -2.78
CA ARG A 101 12.93 -7.08 -1.52
C ARG A 101 13.04 -8.57 -1.79
N GLU A 102 13.78 -9.28 -0.94
CA GLU A 102 13.92 -10.74 -1.03
C GLU A 102 12.86 -11.51 -0.22
N ASP A 103 12.14 -10.81 0.67
CA ASP A 103 11.06 -11.40 1.49
C ASP A 103 9.73 -11.57 0.74
N GLY A 104 9.68 -11.19 -0.53
CA GLY A 104 8.53 -11.38 -1.42
C GLY A 104 7.36 -10.43 -1.18
N LEU A 105 7.40 -9.57 -0.15
CA LEU A 105 6.27 -8.70 0.20
C LEU A 105 5.90 -7.73 -0.91
N TYR A 106 6.91 -7.29 -1.67
CA TYR A 106 6.80 -6.35 -2.79
C TYR A 106 7.02 -7.02 -4.15
N ASP A 107 6.88 -8.34 -4.23
CA ASP A 107 6.79 -9.01 -5.53
C ASP A 107 5.62 -8.48 -6.35
N LEU A 108 4.59 -7.99 -5.65
CA LEU A 108 3.44 -7.34 -6.20
C LEU A 108 2.92 -6.30 -5.20
N LEU A 109 2.77 -5.05 -5.64
CA LEU A 109 2.18 -4.00 -4.83
C LEU A 109 1.39 -3.01 -5.67
N VAL A 110 0.45 -2.32 -5.03
CA VAL A 110 -0.32 -1.21 -5.58
C VAL A 110 0.00 0.04 -4.79
N VAL A 111 0.37 1.11 -5.48
CA VAL A 111 0.59 2.43 -4.88
C VAL A 111 -0.76 3.02 -4.49
N LEU A 112 -0.96 3.32 -3.21
CA LEU A 112 -2.14 4.01 -2.71
C LEU A 112 -1.87 5.51 -2.63
N ALA A 113 -2.85 6.31 -3.02
CA ALA A 113 -2.75 7.77 -3.09
C ALA A 113 -2.79 8.48 -1.72
N HIS A 114 -2.19 7.90 -0.68
CA HIS A 114 -2.03 8.56 0.60
C HIS A 114 -0.87 9.57 0.52
N ASN A 115 -1.13 10.82 0.91
CA ASN A 115 -0.14 11.90 0.96
C ASN A 115 0.62 12.15 -0.36
N ASP A 116 -0.06 12.05 -1.51
CA ASP A 116 0.59 12.10 -2.84
C ASP A 116 0.36 13.40 -3.65
N ALA A 117 -0.73 14.14 -3.37
CA ALA A 117 -1.09 15.35 -4.10
C ALA A 117 -1.96 16.32 -3.24
N PRO A 118 -1.38 17.37 -2.63
CA PRO A 118 0.06 17.61 -2.47
C PRO A 118 0.70 16.65 -1.47
N VAL A 119 2.02 16.46 -1.56
CA VAL A 119 2.79 15.78 -0.52
C VAL A 119 3.03 16.76 0.63
N ILE A 120 2.61 16.37 1.83
CA ILE A 120 2.81 17.09 3.10
C ILE A 120 3.92 16.38 3.88
N PRO A 121 5.06 17.04 4.15
CA PRO A 121 6.15 16.48 4.96
C PRO A 121 5.66 15.88 6.29
N GLY A 122 6.04 14.64 6.55
CA GLY A 122 5.76 13.96 7.82
C GLY A 122 4.35 13.39 7.97
N ALA A 123 3.45 13.57 7.00
CA ALA A 123 2.08 13.03 7.05
C ALA A 123 1.99 11.52 6.68
N GLY A 124 3.11 10.79 6.76
CA GLY A 124 3.25 9.39 6.36
C GLY A 124 3.55 9.22 4.88
N SER A 125 4.29 8.18 4.54
CA SER A 125 4.70 7.85 3.17
C SER A 125 4.64 6.35 2.92
N ALA A 126 4.90 5.95 1.66
CA ALA A 126 5.04 4.55 1.26
C ALA A 126 3.86 3.66 1.65
N ILE A 127 2.64 4.21 1.64
CA ILE A 127 1.43 3.44 1.93
C ILE A 127 1.04 2.67 0.66
N PHE A 128 1.21 1.35 0.73
CA PHE A 128 0.92 0.44 -0.36
C PHE A 128 -0.15 -0.58 0.02
N LEU A 129 -0.75 -1.20 -1.00
CA LEU A 129 -1.43 -2.48 -0.88
C LEU A 129 -0.48 -3.56 -1.42
N HIS A 130 -0.04 -4.52 -0.61
CA HIS A 130 0.99 -5.48 -1.02
C HIS A 130 0.71 -6.91 -0.52
N ILE A 131 1.64 -7.84 -0.77
CA ILE A 131 1.51 -9.23 -0.33
C ILE A 131 1.74 -9.33 1.19
N ALA A 132 0.82 -9.94 1.90
CA ALA A 132 0.92 -10.23 3.33
C ALA A 132 1.97 -11.29 3.61
N ARG A 133 2.59 -11.21 4.78
CA ARG A 133 3.36 -12.33 5.32
C ARG A 133 2.45 -13.55 5.52
N PRO A 134 2.98 -14.79 5.46
CA PRO A 134 2.17 -16.00 5.62
C PRO A 134 1.35 -16.04 6.92
N ASP A 135 1.87 -15.48 8.00
CA ASP A 135 1.23 -15.38 9.31
C ASP A 135 0.32 -14.14 9.47
N TYR A 136 0.28 -13.27 8.45
CA TYR A 136 -0.38 -11.97 8.47
C TYR A 136 0.12 -11.05 9.59
N SER A 137 1.41 -11.13 9.95
CA SER A 137 1.95 -10.21 10.94
C SER A 137 1.81 -8.75 10.46
N PRO A 138 1.56 -7.79 11.38
CA PRO A 138 1.21 -6.43 11.00
C PRO A 138 2.25 -5.73 10.12
N THR A 139 1.79 -4.73 9.37
CA THR A 139 2.63 -3.89 8.50
C THR A 139 3.17 -2.68 9.28
N ASP A 140 3.98 -1.87 8.61
CA ASP A 140 4.41 -0.56 9.13
C ASP A 140 3.48 0.60 8.73
N GLY A 141 2.29 0.28 8.19
CA GLY A 141 1.24 1.25 7.82
C GLY A 141 0.47 0.85 6.56
N CYS A 142 1.04 -0.02 5.72
CA CYS A 142 0.40 -0.56 4.52
C CYS A 142 -0.83 -1.44 4.83
N VAL A 143 -1.58 -1.76 3.78
CA VAL A 143 -2.56 -2.86 3.79
C VAL A 143 -1.92 -4.05 3.07
N ALA A 144 -2.13 -5.27 3.57
CA ALA A 144 -1.57 -6.44 2.91
C ALA A 144 -2.57 -7.59 2.80
N LEU A 145 -2.56 -8.31 1.69
CA LEU A 145 -3.44 -9.43 1.36
C LEU A 145 -2.65 -10.69 1.01
N ALA A 146 -3.25 -11.87 1.12
CA ALA A 146 -2.67 -13.03 0.43
C ALA A 146 -2.52 -12.73 -1.07
N ARG A 147 -1.47 -13.27 -1.70
CA ARG A 147 -1.17 -13.02 -3.12
C ARG A 147 -2.38 -13.24 -4.03
N ALA A 148 -3.10 -14.34 -3.87
CA ALA A 148 -4.26 -14.67 -4.70
C ALA A 148 -5.42 -13.67 -4.54
N ASP A 149 -5.63 -13.14 -3.34
CA ASP A 149 -6.67 -12.13 -3.10
C ASP A 149 -6.24 -10.76 -3.65
N LEU A 150 -4.96 -10.42 -3.58
CA LEU A 150 -4.40 -9.23 -4.23
C LEU A 150 -4.54 -9.31 -5.76
N GLU A 151 -4.21 -10.46 -6.36
CA GLU A 151 -4.39 -10.71 -7.79
C GLU A 151 -5.87 -10.61 -8.21
N THR A 152 -6.78 -11.17 -7.41
CA THR A 152 -8.23 -11.03 -7.63
C THR A 152 -8.66 -9.55 -7.59
N LEU A 153 -8.22 -8.78 -6.59
CA LEU A 153 -8.54 -7.36 -6.47
C LEU A 153 -8.03 -6.57 -7.68
N MET A 154 -6.79 -6.82 -8.12
CA MET A 154 -6.20 -6.10 -9.26
C MET A 154 -6.87 -6.44 -10.60
N ALA A 155 -7.30 -7.68 -10.80
CA ALA A 155 -8.02 -8.11 -12.00
C ALA A 155 -9.35 -7.36 -12.16
N LEU A 156 -9.98 -6.99 -11.03
CA LEU A 156 -11.20 -6.17 -11.00
C LEU A 156 -10.93 -4.66 -11.06
N SER A 157 -9.68 -4.23 -10.82
CA SER A 157 -9.35 -2.82 -10.67
C SER A 157 -9.12 -2.09 -11.99
N GLU A 158 -9.64 -0.87 -12.08
CA GLU A 158 -9.44 0.07 -13.18
C GLU A 158 -9.07 1.50 -12.68
N PRO A 159 -8.53 2.38 -13.55
CA PRO A 159 -8.22 3.75 -13.16
C PRO A 159 -9.45 4.49 -12.62
N GLY A 160 -9.35 5.04 -11.42
CA GLY A 160 -10.45 5.69 -10.70
C GLY A 160 -10.95 4.89 -9.50
N ASP A 161 -10.57 3.61 -9.40
CA ASP A 161 -10.85 2.79 -8.23
C ASP A 161 -10.00 3.19 -7.02
N ALA A 162 -10.49 2.85 -5.82
CA ALA A 162 -9.85 3.21 -4.57
C ALA A 162 -9.97 2.11 -3.51
N LEU A 163 -9.09 2.16 -2.51
CA LEU A 163 -9.20 1.42 -1.27
C LEU A 163 -9.63 2.37 -0.14
N ALA A 164 -10.81 2.14 0.41
CA ALA A 164 -11.23 2.71 1.68
C ALA A 164 -10.59 1.93 2.83
N ILE A 165 -9.90 2.63 3.73
CA ILE A 165 -9.46 2.09 5.03
C ILE A 165 -10.37 2.71 6.07
N VAL A 166 -11.12 1.88 6.80
CA VAL A 166 -12.10 2.34 7.78
C VAL A 166 -11.77 1.80 9.17
N SER A 167 -11.79 2.70 10.15
CA SER A 167 -11.92 2.30 11.55
C SER A 167 -13.37 1.88 11.81
N PHE A 168 -13.61 0.96 12.73
CA PHE A 168 -14.97 0.75 13.22
C PHE A 168 -15.47 2.07 13.81
N GLY A 169 -16.52 2.64 13.22
CA GLY A 169 -17.41 3.44 14.02
C GLY A 169 -17.96 2.52 15.09
N LEU A 170 -17.78 2.87 16.36
CA LEU A 170 -18.70 2.39 17.38
C LEU A 170 -20.09 2.78 16.88
N GLY A 171 -20.81 1.82 16.33
CA GLY A 171 -22.25 1.94 16.16
C GLY A 171 -22.83 2.03 17.56
N SER A 172 -23.04 3.25 18.03
CA SER A 172 -24.01 3.59 19.07
C SER A 172 -25.32 3.91 18.40
#